data_AF-A0A7G7G5V3-F1
#
_entry.id   AF-A0A7G7G5V3-F1
#
_cell.length_a   1.000
_cell.length_b   1.000
_cell.length_c   1.000
_cell.angle_alpha   90.00
_cell.angle_beta   90.00
_cell.angle_gamma   90.00
#
_symmetry.space_group_name_H-M   'P 1'
#
loop_
_entity.id
_entity.type
_entity.pdbx_description
1 polymer ?
#
loop_
_entity_poly.entity_id
_entity_poly.type
_entity_poly.pdbx_seq_one_letter_code
_entity_poly.pdbx_strand_id
1 'polypeptide(L)'
;MKNFLLTTLAVCCLTVSCNTKNNSDSTATSTTTADSTTIALGTADSTGATQGQNPEEALGWKLGAQAYTFNRFTFAEAVDKIKSCGLSYVEAFPGQTIGGGIEGKMEPKMPAEKRQQILKMLQDKGVKMVSFGVTGAKDEAGWRELFQFAKDMGLENITMEPEPEFIPVVSKLCDEFGINAALHNHPKPSRYWDPNVVIAAMKGQSKRLGSCADIGHWVRSGLDPVECLKKLEGHVVQLHFKDLNEKSKDAHDVHWGTGVSNVDGVLAELKRQNFKGLFSAEYEYNWENNVPDVTASAQYFREAVNKIK
;
A
#
# COMPACT_ATOMS: atom_id res chain seq x y z
N MET A 1 40.05 41.81 -1.01
CA MET A 1 41.38 41.38 -0.51
C MET A 1 41.24 39.97 0.05
N LYS A 2 42.21 39.11 -0.29
CA LYS A 2 42.29 37.64 -0.09
C LYS A 2 41.66 36.76 -1.19
N ASN A 3 42.31 36.71 -2.37
CA ASN A 3 43.16 35.60 -2.86
C ASN A 3 43.07 34.28 -2.06
N PHE A 4 43.17 33.06 -2.60
CA PHE A 4 43.40 32.45 -3.93
C PHE A 4 43.39 30.93 -3.62
N LEU A 5 42.79 30.07 -4.46
CA LEU A 5 43.44 28.88 -5.07
C LEU A 5 42.38 27.94 -5.68
N LEU A 6 42.41 27.89 -7.01
CA LEU A 6 42.02 26.77 -7.85
C LEU A 6 42.83 25.52 -7.47
N THR A 7 42.21 24.34 -7.56
CA THR A 7 42.96 23.15 -8.01
C THR A 7 42.05 22.25 -8.83
N THR A 8 42.32 22.27 -10.12
CA THR A 8 41.83 21.34 -11.14
C THR A 8 42.61 20.03 -10.99
N LEU A 9 41.94 18.88 -11.03
CA LEU A 9 42.59 17.62 -11.38
C LEU A 9 41.71 16.88 -12.39
N ALA A 10 42.27 16.68 -13.56
CA ALA A 10 41.71 15.93 -14.67
C ALA A 10 42.51 14.64 -14.86
N VAL A 11 41.89 13.73 -15.64
CA VAL A 11 42.48 12.60 -16.37
C VAL A 11 42.71 11.31 -15.56
N CYS A 12 41.93 10.27 -15.87
CA CYS A 12 42.44 9.17 -16.70
C CYS A 12 41.30 8.27 -17.20
N CYS A 13 41.02 8.32 -18.50
CA CYS A 13 40.35 7.26 -19.24
C CYS A 13 41.25 6.03 -19.27
N LEU A 14 40.68 4.85 -19.02
CA LEU A 14 41.22 3.58 -19.47
C LEU A 14 40.13 2.86 -20.25
N THR A 15 40.23 3.01 -21.58
CA THR A 15 39.58 2.14 -22.55
C THR A 15 40.44 0.89 -22.70
N VAL A 16 39.83 -0.29 -22.53
CA VAL A 16 40.38 -1.54 -23.05
C VAL A 16 39.43 -2.03 -24.14
N SER A 17 39.86 -1.84 -25.38
CA SER A 17 39.36 -2.55 -26.56
C SER A 17 40.46 -3.45 -27.05
N CYS A 18 40.16 -4.75 -27.19
CA CYS A 18 40.75 -5.70 -28.13
C CYS A 18 39.96 -6.99 -28.01
N ASN A 19 39.80 -7.83 -29.02
CA ASN A 19 39.70 -7.68 -30.46
C ASN A 19 39.11 -9.01 -30.93
N THR A 20 38.40 -8.95 -32.03
CA THR A 20 37.87 -10.02 -32.87
C THR A 20 38.74 -11.30 -32.98
N LYS A 21 38.07 -12.45 -33.14
CA LYS A 21 38.27 -13.31 -34.33
C LYS A 21 37.21 -14.41 -34.44
N ASN A 22 36.54 -14.37 -35.59
CA ASN A 22 35.80 -15.45 -36.21
C ASN A 22 36.67 -16.71 -36.34
N ASN A 23 36.06 -17.89 -36.32
CA ASN A 23 36.27 -18.78 -37.46
C ASN A 23 35.07 -19.69 -37.72
N SER A 24 34.87 -19.87 -39.02
CA SER A 24 33.78 -20.47 -39.73
C SER A 24 33.97 -21.98 -39.95
N ASP A 25 32.87 -22.57 -40.42
CA ASP A 25 32.77 -23.69 -41.36
C ASP A 25 33.33 -25.07 -40.98
N SER A 26 32.41 -26.03 -41.00
CA SER A 26 32.56 -27.16 -41.91
C SER A 26 31.20 -27.76 -42.26
N THR A 27 30.82 -27.60 -43.52
CA THR A 27 29.80 -28.36 -44.24
C THR A 27 30.31 -29.78 -44.54
N ALA A 28 29.44 -30.78 -44.43
CA ALA A 28 29.57 -32.03 -45.18
C ALA A 28 28.19 -32.70 -45.35
N THR A 29 28.05 -33.37 -46.48
CA THR A 29 26.84 -33.54 -47.28
C THR A 29 26.32 -34.99 -47.24
N SER A 30 25.01 -35.15 -47.49
CA SER A 30 24.29 -36.37 -47.96
C SER A 30 24.23 -37.56 -46.98
N THR A 31 23.17 -38.37 -46.89
CA THR A 31 22.19 -38.80 -47.90
C THR A 31 20.93 -39.33 -47.20
N THR A 32 19.82 -39.29 -47.94
CA THR A 32 18.46 -39.77 -47.62
C THR A 32 18.34 -41.22 -47.16
N THR A 33 17.53 -41.46 -46.12
CA THR A 33 16.59 -42.58 -46.06
C THR A 33 15.34 -42.15 -45.29
N ALA A 34 14.19 -42.24 -45.93
CA ALA A 34 12.89 -42.02 -45.33
C ALA A 34 12.57 -43.16 -44.37
N ASP A 35 12.23 -42.83 -43.13
CA ASP A 35 11.53 -43.75 -42.25
C ASP A 35 10.42 -42.97 -41.53
N SER A 36 9.19 -43.31 -41.88
CA SER A 36 7.98 -42.73 -41.32
C SER A 36 7.79 -43.25 -39.90
N THR A 37 8.36 -42.54 -38.94
CA THR A 37 8.02 -42.71 -37.53
C THR A 37 7.23 -41.49 -37.08
N THR A 38 5.92 -41.67 -36.90
CA THR A 38 4.99 -40.68 -36.38
C THR A 38 5.38 -40.35 -34.93
N ILE A 39 6.24 -39.35 -34.75
CA ILE A 39 6.48 -38.76 -33.43
C ILE A 39 5.24 -37.93 -33.12
N ALA A 40 4.38 -38.48 -32.28
CA ALA A 40 3.34 -37.72 -31.61
C ALA A 40 4.04 -36.60 -30.81
N LEU A 41 4.01 -35.39 -31.35
CA LEU A 41 4.22 -34.16 -30.60
C LEU A 41 3.14 -34.13 -29.52
N GLY A 42 3.45 -34.71 -28.37
CA GLY A 42 2.75 -34.43 -27.14
C GLY A 42 2.91 -32.94 -26.90
N THR A 43 1.86 -32.18 -27.21
CA THR A 43 1.65 -30.86 -26.65
C THR A 43 1.57 -31.07 -25.15
N ALA A 44 2.70 -30.92 -24.47
CA ALA A 44 2.70 -30.61 -23.06
C ALA A 44 1.97 -29.27 -22.95
N ASP A 45 0.65 -29.34 -22.75
CA ASP A 45 -0.11 -28.25 -22.18
C ASP A 45 0.53 -27.96 -20.83
N SER A 46 1.50 -27.05 -20.85
CA SER A 46 1.94 -26.34 -19.67
C SER A 46 0.81 -25.37 -19.29
N THR A 47 -0.34 -25.90 -18.90
CA THR A 47 -1.27 -25.23 -18.00
C THR A 47 -0.73 -25.36 -16.58
N GLY A 48 0.55 -25.01 -16.40
CA GLY A 48 1.02 -24.51 -15.13
C GLY A 48 0.36 -23.16 -14.97
N ALA A 49 -0.85 -23.15 -14.42
CA ALA A 49 -1.39 -21.96 -13.79
C ALA A 49 -0.27 -21.44 -12.89
N THR A 50 0.24 -20.25 -13.20
CA THR A 50 1.04 -19.48 -12.27
C THR A 50 0.22 -19.41 -10.98
N GLN A 51 0.57 -20.23 -9.98
CA GLN A 51 0.06 -20.04 -8.63
C GLN A 51 0.42 -18.59 -8.28
N GLY A 52 -0.63 -17.76 -8.21
CA GLY A 52 -0.53 -16.33 -8.47
C GLY A 52 0.44 -15.63 -7.56
N GLN A 53 1.27 -14.74 -8.13
CA GLN A 53 2.24 -13.92 -7.39
C GLN A 53 1.59 -13.14 -6.23
N ASN A 54 0.28 -12.89 -6.31
CA ASN A 54 -0.52 -12.16 -5.33
C ASN A 54 -1.74 -13.01 -4.88
N PRO A 55 -1.57 -13.96 -3.94
CA PRO A 55 -2.66 -14.83 -3.51
C PRO A 55 -3.88 -14.08 -2.92
N GLU A 56 -3.65 -12.91 -2.35
CA GLU A 56 -4.64 -12.02 -1.74
C GLU A 56 -5.74 -11.55 -2.69
N GLU A 57 -5.44 -11.44 -3.99
CA GLU A 57 -6.39 -10.95 -4.98
C GLU A 57 -7.61 -11.87 -5.13
N ALA A 58 -7.43 -13.18 -4.94
CA ALA A 58 -8.52 -14.17 -4.98
C ALA A 58 -9.54 -13.98 -3.84
N LEU A 59 -9.14 -13.31 -2.75
CA LEU A 59 -10.01 -12.96 -1.63
C LEU A 59 -10.64 -11.56 -1.80
N GLY A 60 -10.32 -10.85 -2.89
CA GLY A 60 -10.69 -9.45 -3.09
C GLY A 60 -9.92 -8.49 -2.19
N TRP A 61 -8.74 -8.91 -1.70
CA TRP A 61 -7.87 -8.09 -0.87
C TRP A 61 -6.89 -7.31 -1.74
N LYS A 62 -6.67 -6.05 -1.37
CA LYS A 62 -5.71 -5.15 -2.01
C LYS A 62 -4.53 -4.99 -1.06
N LEU A 63 -3.32 -5.38 -1.45
CA LEU A 63 -2.13 -5.19 -0.62
C LEU A 63 -1.32 -3.97 -1.11
N GLY A 64 -1.23 -2.97 -0.26
CA GLY A 64 -0.58 -1.69 -0.55
C GLY A 64 0.22 -1.16 0.63
N ALA A 65 0.59 0.11 0.57
CA ALA A 65 1.18 0.80 1.70
C ALA A 65 0.52 2.16 1.96
N GLN A 66 0.51 2.53 3.22
CA GLN A 66 0.38 3.92 3.64
C GLN A 66 1.69 4.61 3.27
N ALA A 67 1.64 5.65 2.42
CA ALA A 67 2.80 6.38 1.96
C ALA A 67 3.64 7.01 3.09
N TYR A 68 3.07 7.15 4.29
CA TYR A 68 3.74 7.59 5.50
C TYR A 68 4.83 6.62 5.97
N THR A 69 4.74 5.34 5.61
CA THR A 69 5.86 4.39 5.73
C THR A 69 7.14 4.97 5.13
N PHE A 70 7.03 5.73 4.04
CA PHE A 70 8.14 6.36 3.34
C PHE A 70 8.12 7.89 3.48
N ASN A 71 7.69 8.43 4.63
CA ASN A 71 7.51 9.88 4.84
C ASN A 71 8.81 10.72 4.75
N ARG A 72 9.99 10.09 4.76
CA ARG A 72 11.30 10.73 4.54
C ARG A 72 11.58 11.03 3.06
N PHE A 73 10.72 10.52 2.17
CA PHE A 73 10.84 10.63 0.74
C PHE A 73 9.63 11.36 0.14
N THR A 74 9.79 11.83 -1.09
CA THR A 74 8.67 12.38 -1.87
C THR A 74 7.64 11.30 -2.20
N PHE A 75 6.40 11.69 -2.54
CA PHE A 75 5.35 10.76 -2.93
C PHE A 75 5.78 9.91 -4.15
N ALA A 76 6.44 10.52 -5.14
CA ALA A 76 6.94 9.80 -6.30
C ALA A 76 7.93 8.68 -5.93
N GLU A 77 8.87 8.97 -5.03
CA GLU A 77 9.83 7.99 -4.49
C GLU A 77 9.15 6.94 -3.62
N ALA A 78 8.16 7.34 -2.80
CA ALA A 78 7.35 6.42 -2.01
C ALA A 78 6.63 5.41 -2.92
N VAL A 79 6.05 5.86 -4.04
CA VAL A 79 5.42 4.95 -5.03
C VAL A 79 6.44 3.98 -5.65
N ASP A 80 7.66 4.42 -5.94
CA ASP A 80 8.72 3.51 -6.42
C ASP A 80 9.10 2.46 -5.37
N LYS A 81 9.21 2.87 -4.10
CA LYS A 81 9.50 1.98 -2.98
C LYS A 81 8.37 0.97 -2.76
N ILE A 82 7.11 1.41 -2.78
CA ILE A 82 5.91 0.56 -2.70
C ILE A 82 5.97 -0.51 -3.79
N LYS A 83 6.19 -0.11 -5.04
CA LYS A 83 6.31 -1.04 -6.16
C LYS A 83 7.47 -2.02 -5.97
N SER A 84 8.62 -1.56 -5.49
CA SER A 84 9.78 -2.42 -5.23
C SER A 84 9.56 -3.47 -4.14
N CYS A 85 8.62 -3.22 -3.22
CA CYS A 85 8.17 -4.19 -2.21
C CYS A 85 7.18 -5.23 -2.79
N GLY A 86 6.87 -5.16 -4.10
CA GLY A 86 5.88 -6.02 -4.75
C GLY A 86 4.44 -5.63 -4.41
N LEU A 87 4.17 -4.37 -4.08
CA LEU A 87 2.86 -3.84 -3.73
C LEU A 87 2.27 -3.02 -4.89
N SER A 88 0.94 -3.04 -5.04
CA SER A 88 0.25 -2.44 -6.19
C SER A 88 -0.71 -1.30 -5.82
N TYR A 89 -0.84 -1.00 -4.54
CA TYR A 89 -1.78 0.00 -4.03
C TYR A 89 -1.11 0.98 -3.07
N VAL A 90 -1.61 2.22 -3.05
CA VAL A 90 -1.13 3.26 -2.13
C VAL A 90 -2.29 3.99 -1.47
N GLU A 91 -2.12 4.28 -0.19
CA GLU A 91 -2.85 5.31 0.55
C GLU A 91 -1.92 6.51 0.73
N ALA A 92 -2.29 7.66 0.15
CA ALA A 92 -1.50 8.88 0.28
C ALA A 92 -1.86 9.66 1.55
N PHE A 93 -0.91 10.39 2.12
CA PHE A 93 -1.15 11.20 3.33
C PHE A 93 -1.03 12.72 3.04
N PRO A 94 -1.73 13.59 3.80
CA PRO A 94 -1.70 15.02 3.57
C PRO A 94 -0.32 15.64 3.82
N GLY A 95 0.09 16.53 2.91
CA GLY A 95 1.28 17.36 3.08
C GLY A 95 2.59 16.76 2.59
N GLN A 96 2.60 15.52 2.09
CA GLN A 96 3.79 14.93 1.47
C GLN A 96 4.19 15.72 0.20
N THR A 97 5.48 16.04 0.06
CA THR A 97 6.01 16.63 -1.19
C THR A 97 5.82 15.65 -2.34
N ILE A 98 5.27 16.09 -3.47
CA ILE A 98 4.89 15.18 -4.57
C ILE A 98 6.13 14.59 -5.25
N GLY A 99 7.05 15.43 -5.72
CA GLY A 99 8.29 14.97 -6.37
C GLY A 99 8.09 14.44 -7.79
N GLY A 100 9.14 13.82 -8.36
CA GLY A 100 9.06 13.22 -9.71
C GLY A 100 8.82 14.23 -10.84
N GLY A 101 9.27 15.47 -10.68
CA GLY A 101 9.01 16.58 -11.61
C GLY A 101 7.66 17.28 -11.41
N ILE A 102 6.87 16.86 -10.42
CA ILE A 102 5.60 17.49 -10.04
C ILE A 102 5.82 18.34 -8.78
N GLU A 103 5.71 19.65 -8.92
CA GLU A 103 5.80 20.59 -7.81
C GLU A 103 4.54 20.58 -6.92
N GLY A 104 4.74 20.83 -5.63
CA GLY A 104 3.68 20.99 -4.64
C GLY A 104 3.64 19.88 -3.60
N LYS A 105 2.57 19.91 -2.79
CA LYS A 105 2.28 18.94 -1.74
C LYS A 105 0.97 18.22 -2.02
N MET A 106 0.84 16.99 -1.54
CA MET A 106 -0.40 16.22 -1.60
C MET A 106 -1.45 16.83 -0.67
N GLU A 107 -2.35 17.65 -1.20
CA GLU A 107 -3.38 18.35 -0.43
C GLU A 107 -4.68 18.44 -1.24
N PRO A 108 -5.86 18.42 -0.59
CA PRO A 108 -7.15 18.50 -1.30
C PRO A 108 -7.27 19.71 -2.24
N LYS A 109 -6.77 20.87 -1.80
CA LYS A 109 -6.80 22.13 -2.58
C LYS A 109 -5.79 22.21 -3.73
N MET A 110 -5.04 21.14 -4.02
CA MET A 110 -4.05 21.18 -5.10
C MET A 110 -4.69 21.38 -6.49
N PRO A 111 -4.02 22.06 -7.44
CA PRO A 111 -4.57 22.30 -8.77
C PRO A 111 -4.94 21.02 -9.51
N ALA A 112 -6.01 21.06 -10.30
CA ALA A 112 -6.49 19.92 -11.09
C ALA A 112 -5.43 19.36 -12.05
N GLU A 113 -4.58 20.21 -12.62
CA GLU A 113 -3.45 19.78 -13.47
C GLU A 113 -2.48 18.86 -12.71
N LYS A 114 -2.16 19.22 -11.45
CA LYS A 114 -1.27 18.41 -10.60
C LYS A 114 -1.91 17.07 -10.25
N ARG A 115 -3.22 17.03 -10.02
CA ARG A 115 -3.98 15.79 -9.83
C ARG A 115 -3.86 14.86 -11.04
N GLN A 116 -4.02 15.39 -12.25
CA GLN A 116 -3.88 14.59 -13.47
C GLN A 116 -2.44 14.07 -13.69
N GLN A 117 -1.43 14.89 -13.39
CA GLN A 117 -0.02 14.46 -13.45
C GLN A 117 0.25 13.32 -12.46
N ILE A 118 -0.30 13.39 -11.25
CA ILE A 118 -0.17 12.33 -10.23
C ILE A 118 -0.87 11.04 -10.68
N LEU A 119 -2.12 11.13 -11.16
CA LEU A 119 -2.87 9.98 -11.66
C LEU A 119 -2.15 9.30 -12.83
N LYS A 120 -1.58 10.08 -13.74
CA LYS A 120 -0.75 9.56 -14.83
C LYS A 120 0.51 8.87 -14.30
N MET A 121 1.24 9.48 -13.37
CA MET A 121 2.44 8.88 -12.76
C MET A 121 2.11 7.53 -12.10
N LEU A 122 1.00 7.46 -11.36
CA LEU A 122 0.51 6.23 -10.74
C LEU A 122 0.18 5.15 -11.77
N GLN A 123 -0.54 5.52 -12.84
CA GLN A 123 -0.87 4.63 -13.94
C GLN A 123 0.39 4.09 -14.64
N ASP A 124 1.34 4.96 -14.99
CA ASP A 124 2.59 4.58 -15.66
C ASP A 124 3.42 3.62 -14.78
N LYS A 125 3.33 3.77 -13.46
CA LYS A 125 3.99 2.88 -12.50
C LYS A 125 3.19 1.62 -12.19
N GLY A 126 1.93 1.50 -12.62
CA GLY A 126 1.07 0.36 -12.31
C GLY A 126 0.67 0.29 -10.83
N VAL A 127 0.59 1.43 -10.15
CA VAL A 127 0.17 1.54 -8.75
C VAL A 127 -1.15 2.30 -8.70
N LYS A 128 -2.15 1.80 -7.98
CA LYS A 128 -3.45 2.49 -7.81
C LYS A 128 -3.50 3.20 -6.46
N MET A 129 -3.80 4.50 -6.45
CA MET A 129 -4.16 5.20 -5.22
C MET A 129 -5.61 4.89 -4.85
N VAL A 130 -5.82 4.28 -3.69
CA VAL A 130 -7.14 3.78 -3.26
C VAL A 130 -7.73 4.63 -2.14
N SER A 131 -6.86 5.19 -1.29
CA SER A 131 -7.26 5.95 -0.12
C SER A 131 -6.38 7.20 0.06
N PHE A 132 -6.90 8.15 0.83
CA PHE A 132 -6.17 9.34 1.28
C PHE A 132 -6.45 9.61 2.75
N GLY A 133 -5.40 9.80 3.55
CA GLY A 133 -5.48 10.10 4.97
C GLY A 133 -4.22 9.73 5.74
N VAL A 134 -4.22 9.78 7.08
CA VAL A 134 -5.32 10.20 7.96
C VAL A 134 -5.53 11.72 7.87
N THR A 135 -6.77 12.17 7.65
CA THR A 135 -7.07 13.60 7.42
C THR A 135 -8.42 14.04 8.01
N GLY A 136 -8.72 15.34 7.95
CA GLY A 136 -10.00 15.91 8.35
C GLY A 136 -10.17 17.35 7.89
N ALA A 137 -11.29 17.97 8.25
CA ALA A 137 -11.59 19.37 7.95
C ALA A 137 -12.23 20.07 9.15
N LYS A 138 -12.20 21.41 9.13
CA LYS A 138 -12.66 22.27 10.24
C LYS A 138 -14.12 22.70 10.13
N ASP A 139 -14.73 22.56 8.96
CA ASP A 139 -16.09 22.97 8.66
C ASP A 139 -16.67 22.13 7.50
N GLU A 140 -17.98 22.26 7.25
CA GLU A 140 -18.67 21.52 6.19
C GLU A 140 -18.10 21.80 4.80
N ALA A 141 -17.64 23.03 4.54
CA ALA A 141 -17.05 23.40 3.25
C ALA A 141 -15.73 22.63 3.01
N GLY A 142 -14.86 22.55 4.02
CA GLY A 142 -13.62 21.78 3.95
C GLY A 142 -13.87 20.28 3.83
N TRP A 143 -14.90 19.73 4.49
CA TRP A 143 -15.28 18.33 4.30
C TRP A 143 -15.72 18.08 2.86
N ARG A 144 -16.55 18.96 2.30
CA ARG A 144 -16.97 18.85 0.89
C ARG A 144 -15.80 18.97 -0.08
N GLU A 145 -14.85 19.87 0.15
CA GLU A 145 -13.62 19.98 -0.66
C GLU A 145 -12.81 18.68 -0.63
N LEU A 146 -12.67 18.07 0.55
CA LEU A 146 -11.97 16.80 0.73
C LEU A 146 -12.67 15.65 -0.04
N PHE A 147 -14.00 15.53 0.04
CA PHE A 147 -14.75 14.53 -0.71
C PHE A 147 -14.71 14.78 -2.23
N GLN A 148 -14.74 16.04 -2.67
CA GLN A 148 -14.57 16.39 -4.08
C GLN A 148 -13.18 16.02 -4.58
N PHE A 149 -12.12 16.32 -3.81
CA PHE A 149 -10.76 15.87 -4.12
C PHE A 149 -10.68 14.35 -4.25
N ALA A 150 -11.26 13.61 -3.30
CA ALA A 150 -11.25 12.16 -3.34
C ALA A 150 -11.97 11.61 -4.58
N LYS A 151 -13.09 12.22 -4.98
CA LYS A 151 -13.80 11.89 -6.22
C LYS A 151 -12.97 12.17 -7.47
N ASP A 152 -12.32 13.33 -7.54
CA ASP A 152 -11.49 13.75 -8.67
C ASP A 152 -10.24 12.88 -8.82
N MET A 153 -9.73 12.33 -7.71
CA MET A 153 -8.61 11.38 -7.68
C MET A 153 -9.05 9.92 -7.87
N GLY A 154 -10.36 9.64 -7.98
CA GLY A 154 -10.89 8.29 -8.15
C GLY A 154 -10.70 7.37 -6.93
N LEU A 155 -10.70 7.94 -5.73
CA LEU A 155 -10.51 7.20 -4.48
C LEU A 155 -11.74 6.41 -4.08
N GLU A 156 -11.50 5.30 -3.39
CA GLU A 156 -12.55 4.47 -2.80
C GLU A 156 -12.83 4.93 -1.36
N ASN A 157 -11.77 5.34 -0.65
CA ASN A 157 -11.81 5.60 0.78
C ASN A 157 -11.15 6.94 1.14
N ILE A 158 -11.57 7.50 2.26
CA ILE A 158 -10.86 8.56 2.98
C ILE A 158 -10.67 8.10 4.41
N THR A 159 -9.43 8.06 4.87
CA THR A 159 -9.08 7.71 6.25
C THR A 159 -9.09 8.98 7.11
N MET A 160 -9.81 8.97 8.23
CA MET A 160 -10.10 10.20 8.98
C MET A 160 -10.37 10.00 10.46
N GLU A 161 -10.25 11.10 11.22
CA GLU A 161 -10.57 11.17 12.66
C GLU A 161 -11.41 12.42 12.98
N PRO A 162 -12.64 12.53 12.45
CA PRO A 162 -13.48 13.70 12.65
C PRO A 162 -13.85 13.91 14.12
N GLU A 163 -14.15 15.16 14.49
CA GLU A 163 -14.89 15.44 15.71
C GLU A 163 -16.33 14.88 15.61
N PRO A 164 -16.98 14.49 16.73
CA PRO A 164 -18.31 13.87 16.70
C PRO A 164 -19.37 14.71 15.99
N GLU A 165 -19.31 16.04 16.10
CA GLU A 165 -20.24 16.94 15.40
C GLU A 165 -20.18 16.84 13.87
N PHE A 166 -19.05 16.39 13.31
CA PHE A 166 -18.88 16.23 11.86
C PHE A 166 -19.29 14.86 11.35
N ILE A 167 -19.54 13.87 12.22
CA ILE A 167 -19.97 12.52 11.79
C ILE A 167 -21.23 12.56 10.89
N PRO A 168 -22.30 13.31 11.21
CA PRO A 168 -23.46 13.43 10.32
C PRO A 168 -23.13 14.08 8.97
N VAL A 169 -22.23 15.06 8.95
CA VAL A 169 -21.78 15.73 7.73
C VAL A 169 -20.99 14.76 6.85
N VAL A 170 -20.01 14.07 7.42
CA VAL A 170 -19.21 13.04 6.76
C VAL A 170 -20.10 11.94 6.20
N SER A 171 -21.03 11.43 7.01
CA SER A 171 -22.01 10.40 6.63
C SER A 171 -22.82 10.80 5.40
N LYS A 172 -23.39 12.02 5.39
CA LYS A 172 -24.11 12.56 4.22
C LYS A 172 -23.22 12.66 2.98
N LEU A 173 -21.98 13.12 3.13
CA LEU A 173 -21.03 13.24 2.02
C LEU A 173 -20.60 11.87 1.49
N CYS A 174 -20.50 10.84 2.33
CA CYS A 174 -20.25 9.48 1.87
C CYS A 174 -21.31 9.00 0.87
N ASP A 175 -22.58 9.22 1.19
CA ASP A 175 -23.70 8.85 0.32
C ASP A 175 -23.74 9.71 -0.96
N GLU A 176 -23.49 11.01 -0.84
CA GLU A 176 -23.52 11.95 -1.96
C GLU A 176 -22.39 11.68 -2.99
N PHE A 177 -21.18 11.41 -2.50
CA PHE A 177 -20.00 11.21 -3.35
C PHE A 177 -19.77 9.74 -3.72
N GLY A 178 -20.39 8.80 -3.00
CA GLY A 178 -20.16 7.37 -3.17
C GLY A 178 -18.80 6.91 -2.64
N ILE A 179 -18.23 7.62 -1.67
CA ILE A 179 -16.88 7.40 -1.11
C ILE A 179 -17.02 6.89 0.32
N ASN A 180 -16.17 5.96 0.73
CA ASN A 180 -16.17 5.44 2.09
C ASN A 180 -15.37 6.36 3.03
N ALA A 181 -15.87 6.54 4.25
CA ALA A 181 -15.13 7.16 5.34
C ALA A 181 -14.66 6.08 6.32
N ALA A 182 -13.35 6.00 6.54
CA ALA A 182 -12.73 5.02 7.40
C ALA A 182 -12.19 5.72 8.67
N LEU A 183 -12.87 5.53 9.80
CA LEU A 183 -12.49 6.07 11.11
C LEU A 183 -11.24 5.36 11.62
N HIS A 184 -10.12 6.08 11.69
CA HIS A 184 -8.83 5.54 12.10
C HIS A 184 -8.64 5.60 13.61
N ASN A 185 -8.00 4.56 14.17
CA ASN A 185 -7.75 4.45 15.59
C ASN A 185 -6.28 4.66 15.95
N HIS A 186 -5.92 5.78 16.56
CA HIS A 186 -4.63 5.92 17.27
C HIS A 186 -4.66 5.28 18.67
N PRO A 187 -3.51 5.06 19.34
CA PRO A 187 -3.47 4.50 20.68
C PRO A 187 -4.20 5.37 21.70
N LYS A 188 -4.68 4.75 22.79
CA LYS A 188 -5.25 5.51 23.91
C LYS A 188 -4.22 6.49 24.53
N PRO A 189 -4.64 7.70 24.96
CA PRO A 189 -5.97 8.27 24.78
C PRO A 189 -6.09 8.93 23.39
N SER A 190 -6.94 8.38 22.52
CA SER A 190 -7.42 9.02 21.30
C SER A 190 -8.94 8.91 21.26
N ARG A 191 -9.64 9.44 20.25
CA ARG A 191 -11.10 9.36 20.19
C ARG A 191 -11.58 7.95 19.83
N TYR A 192 -10.99 7.38 18.78
CA TYR A 192 -11.45 6.14 18.15
C TYR A 192 -10.64 4.90 18.54
N TRP A 193 -9.79 4.99 19.58
CA TRP A 193 -8.91 3.90 20.04
C TRP A 193 -9.63 2.57 20.35
N ASP A 194 -10.90 2.61 20.77
CA ASP A 194 -11.72 1.44 21.09
C ASP A 194 -12.77 1.21 19.99
N PRO A 195 -12.89 -0.02 19.42
CA PRO A 195 -13.92 -0.34 18.43
C PRO A 195 -15.35 0.00 18.88
N ASN A 196 -15.65 -0.03 20.18
CA ASN A 196 -16.96 0.35 20.69
C ASN A 196 -17.31 1.83 20.40
N VAL A 197 -16.31 2.72 20.42
CA VAL A 197 -16.52 4.13 20.09
C VAL A 197 -16.80 4.31 18.59
N VAL A 198 -16.12 3.53 17.76
CA VAL A 198 -16.36 3.49 16.31
C VAL A 198 -17.78 2.99 16.02
N ILE A 199 -18.21 1.89 16.65
CA ILE A 199 -19.58 1.35 16.53
C ILE A 199 -20.63 2.38 16.94
N ALA A 200 -20.40 3.10 18.04
CA ALA A 200 -21.29 4.16 18.49
C ALA A 200 -21.37 5.31 17.47
N ALA A 201 -20.26 5.73 16.90
CA ALA A 201 -20.21 6.78 15.88
C ALA A 201 -20.94 6.39 14.58
N MET A 202 -20.91 5.12 14.19
CA MET A 202 -21.59 4.63 12.97
C MET A 202 -23.11 4.49 13.12
N LYS A 203 -23.64 4.50 14.35
CA LYS A 203 -25.07 4.21 14.58
C LYS A 203 -25.97 5.24 13.89
N GLY A 204 -26.79 4.76 12.95
CA GLY A 204 -27.71 5.61 12.18
C GLY A 204 -27.04 6.42 11.07
N GLN A 205 -25.76 6.15 10.77
CA GLN A 205 -25.02 6.81 9.69
C GLN A 205 -25.02 5.97 8.40
N SER A 206 -24.42 6.52 7.34
CA SER A 206 -24.22 5.84 6.07
C SER A 206 -23.52 4.49 6.27
N LYS A 207 -23.90 3.49 5.44
CA LYS A 207 -23.21 2.19 5.35
C LYS A 207 -21.78 2.30 4.83
N ARG A 208 -21.40 3.46 4.31
CA ARG A 208 -20.05 3.79 3.82
C ARG A 208 -19.15 4.37 4.91
N LEU A 209 -19.68 4.65 6.11
CA LEU A 209 -18.89 4.99 7.28
C LEU A 209 -18.50 3.71 8.02
N GLY A 210 -17.21 3.49 8.18
CA GLY A 210 -16.64 2.29 8.80
C GLY A 210 -15.32 2.56 9.51
N SER A 211 -14.57 1.51 9.81
CA SER A 211 -13.27 1.59 10.48
C SER A 211 -12.11 1.50 9.48
N CYS A 212 -11.10 2.36 9.67
CA CYS A 212 -9.73 2.04 9.30
C CYS A 212 -9.11 1.32 10.50
N ALA A 213 -9.05 -0.01 10.43
CA ALA A 213 -8.57 -0.83 11.54
C ALA A 213 -7.04 -0.79 11.59
N ASP A 214 -6.47 0.00 12.51
CA ASP A 214 -5.05 -0.10 12.85
C ASP A 214 -4.86 -1.15 13.94
N ILE A 215 -4.31 -2.28 13.54
CA ILE A 215 -4.13 -3.43 14.44
C ILE A 215 -3.01 -3.22 15.46
N GLY A 216 -1.99 -2.42 15.14
CA GLY A 216 -0.90 -2.12 16.07
C GLY A 216 -1.34 -1.13 17.15
N HIS A 217 -2.15 -0.13 16.80
CA HIS A 217 -2.68 0.83 17.76
C HIS A 217 -3.65 0.20 18.76
N TRP A 218 -4.37 -0.87 18.38
CA TRP A 218 -5.09 -1.71 19.34
C TRP A 218 -4.16 -2.43 20.31
N VAL A 219 -3.07 -3.04 19.82
CA VAL A 219 -2.05 -3.66 20.68
C VAL A 219 -1.45 -2.64 21.65
N ARG A 220 -1.06 -1.45 21.17
CA ARG A 220 -0.55 -0.34 22.00
C ARG A 220 -1.57 0.12 23.06
N SER A 221 -2.85 -0.11 22.81
CA SER A 221 -3.96 0.20 23.74
C SER A 221 -4.30 -0.94 24.70
N GLY A 222 -3.62 -2.08 24.61
CA GLY A 222 -3.90 -3.28 25.40
C GLY A 222 -5.14 -4.05 24.93
N LEU A 223 -5.55 -3.85 23.67
CA LEU A 223 -6.66 -4.56 23.04
C LEU A 223 -6.12 -5.69 22.16
N ASP A 224 -6.93 -6.74 22.00
CA ASP A 224 -6.64 -7.83 21.07
C ASP A 224 -7.18 -7.51 19.68
N PRO A 225 -6.35 -7.48 18.61
CA PRO A 225 -6.81 -7.12 17.28
C PRO A 225 -7.89 -8.03 16.71
N VAL A 226 -7.85 -9.33 17.00
CA VAL A 226 -8.85 -10.29 16.50
C VAL A 226 -10.21 -10.04 17.15
N GLU A 227 -10.22 -9.81 18.47
CA GLU A 227 -11.46 -9.45 19.17
C GLU A 227 -12.01 -8.09 18.75
N CYS A 228 -11.15 -7.11 18.44
CA CYS A 228 -11.57 -5.83 17.86
C CYS A 228 -12.22 -6.01 16.49
N LEU A 229 -11.64 -6.84 15.62
CA LEU A 229 -12.20 -7.12 14.29
C LEU A 229 -13.55 -7.85 14.38
N LYS A 230 -13.70 -8.82 15.29
CA LYS A 230 -14.99 -9.49 15.54
C LYS A 230 -16.09 -8.50 15.91
N LYS A 231 -15.79 -7.50 16.75
CA LYS A 231 -16.75 -6.44 17.10
C LYS A 231 -17.13 -5.56 15.91
N LEU A 232 -16.19 -5.35 14.98
CA LEU A 232 -16.35 -4.52 13.79
C LEU A 232 -16.81 -5.33 12.56
N GLU A 233 -17.35 -6.54 12.74
CA GLU A 233 -17.80 -7.38 11.62
C GLU A 233 -18.77 -6.63 10.70
N GLY A 234 -18.45 -6.61 9.41
CA GLY A 234 -19.22 -5.89 8.39
C GLY A 234 -18.98 -4.38 8.34
N HIS A 235 -18.11 -3.83 9.19
CA HIS A 235 -17.84 -2.38 9.30
C HIS A 235 -16.37 -2.00 9.07
N VAL A 236 -15.48 -2.96 8.82
CA VAL A 236 -14.08 -2.67 8.42
C VAL A 236 -14.06 -2.23 6.95
N VAL A 237 -13.50 -1.04 6.68
CA VAL A 237 -13.36 -0.48 5.31
C VAL A 237 -11.97 -0.76 4.75
N GLN A 238 -10.95 -0.58 5.59
CA GLN A 238 -9.55 -0.83 5.27
C GLN A 238 -8.75 -1.01 6.56
N LEU A 239 -7.47 -1.34 6.42
CA LEU A 239 -6.56 -1.55 7.54
C LEU A 239 -5.30 -0.72 7.37
N HIS A 240 -4.83 -0.15 8.48
CA HIS A 240 -3.41 0.16 8.65
C HIS A 240 -2.77 -1.06 9.30
N PHE A 241 -2.03 -1.82 8.47
CA PHE A 241 -1.56 -3.15 8.80
C PHE A 241 -0.11 -3.11 9.26
N LYS A 242 0.14 -3.59 10.49
CA LYS A 242 1.44 -3.58 11.15
C LYS A 242 1.53 -4.70 12.19
N ASP A 243 2.75 -5.11 12.52
CA ASP A 243 3.01 -6.05 13.61
C ASP A 243 3.99 -5.41 14.58
N LEU A 244 3.83 -5.66 15.88
CA LEU A 244 4.57 -4.96 16.92
C LEU A 244 5.46 -5.90 17.73
N ASN A 245 6.62 -5.43 18.17
CA ASN A 245 7.56 -6.24 18.95
C ASN A 245 7.02 -6.69 20.31
N GLU A 246 6.14 -5.90 20.95
CA GLU A 246 5.60 -6.18 22.28
C GLU A 246 4.23 -5.53 22.53
N LYS A 247 3.55 -5.94 23.61
CA LYS A 247 2.24 -5.37 24.02
C LYS A 247 2.45 -4.16 24.94
N SER A 248 2.99 -3.08 24.39
CA SER A 248 3.24 -1.83 25.12
C SER A 248 2.86 -0.60 24.30
N LYS A 249 2.71 0.55 24.96
CA LYS A 249 2.47 1.83 24.28
C LYS A 249 3.68 2.25 23.43
N ASP A 250 4.88 1.86 23.85
CA ASP A 250 6.17 2.25 23.24
C ASP A 250 6.64 1.24 22.18
N ALA A 251 5.83 0.22 21.89
CA ALA A 251 6.14 -0.81 20.91
C ALA A 251 6.36 -0.21 19.52
N HIS A 252 7.37 -0.72 18.83
CA HIS A 252 7.70 -0.36 17.46
C HIS A 252 7.35 -1.49 16.50
N ASP A 253 7.29 -1.15 15.22
CA ASP A 253 6.91 -2.06 14.17
C ASP A 253 8.03 -3.08 13.90
N VAL A 254 7.64 -4.31 13.61
CA VAL A 254 8.51 -5.44 13.23
C VAL A 254 7.95 -6.15 12.02
N HIS A 255 8.75 -7.05 11.42
CA HIS A 255 8.29 -7.87 10.30
C HIS A 255 7.02 -8.63 10.69
N TRP A 256 6.03 -8.61 9.80
CA TRP A 256 4.76 -9.28 10.06
C TRP A 256 4.97 -10.78 10.31
N GLY A 257 4.30 -11.31 11.33
CA GLY A 257 4.43 -12.69 11.77
C GLY A 257 5.49 -12.92 12.83
N THR A 258 6.28 -11.91 13.17
CA THR A 258 7.31 -11.99 14.22
C THR A 258 6.91 -11.30 15.52
N GLY A 259 5.84 -10.51 15.48
CA GLY A 259 5.38 -9.70 16.59
C GLY A 259 4.18 -10.28 17.34
N VAL A 260 3.54 -9.42 18.11
CA VAL A 260 2.45 -9.76 19.03
C VAL A 260 1.06 -9.34 18.54
N SER A 261 0.93 -8.80 17.33
CA SER A 261 -0.36 -8.35 16.76
C SER A 261 -1.25 -9.50 16.28
N ASN A 262 -0.77 -10.76 16.35
CA ASN A 262 -1.50 -11.95 15.90
C ASN A 262 -1.96 -11.84 14.43
N VAL A 263 -1.00 -11.57 13.54
CA VAL A 263 -1.24 -11.39 12.09
C VAL A 263 -2.04 -12.55 11.50
N ASP A 264 -1.67 -13.80 11.80
CA ASP A 264 -2.38 -14.98 11.28
C ASP A 264 -3.85 -15.01 11.72
N GLY A 265 -4.13 -14.72 13.00
CA GLY A 265 -5.49 -14.64 13.53
C GLY A 265 -6.29 -13.51 12.90
N VAL A 266 -5.66 -12.35 12.66
CA VAL A 266 -6.27 -11.21 11.98
C VAL A 266 -6.68 -11.57 10.55
N LEU A 267 -5.79 -12.22 9.78
CA LEU A 267 -6.10 -12.64 8.40
C LEU A 267 -7.21 -13.70 8.38
N ALA A 268 -7.18 -14.68 9.29
CA ALA A 268 -8.23 -15.69 9.40
C ALA A 268 -9.60 -15.06 9.73
N GLU A 269 -9.64 -14.08 10.64
CA GLU A 269 -10.86 -13.38 11.00
C GLU A 269 -11.41 -12.53 9.84
N LEU A 270 -10.56 -11.77 9.14
CA LEU A 270 -10.99 -11.00 7.97
C LEU A 270 -11.49 -11.92 6.84
N LYS A 271 -10.88 -13.09 6.65
CA LYS A 271 -11.39 -14.11 5.71
C LYS A 271 -12.77 -14.60 6.15
N ARG A 272 -12.96 -14.93 7.44
CA ARG A 272 -14.26 -15.36 7.99
C ARG A 272 -15.37 -14.33 7.70
N GLN A 273 -15.05 -13.05 7.84
CA GLN A 273 -15.98 -11.96 7.58
C GLN A 273 -16.25 -11.69 6.08
N ASN A 274 -15.56 -12.39 5.17
CA ASN A 274 -15.54 -12.10 3.73
C ASN A 274 -15.14 -10.63 3.45
N PHE A 275 -14.24 -10.09 4.26
CA PHE A 275 -13.74 -8.73 4.09
C PHE A 275 -13.13 -8.55 2.70
N LYS A 276 -13.37 -7.38 2.10
CA LYS A 276 -12.75 -6.95 0.85
C LYS A 276 -12.33 -5.51 1.01
N GLY A 277 -11.04 -5.24 0.91
CA GLY A 277 -10.52 -3.90 1.10
C GLY A 277 -9.01 -3.83 1.05
N LEU A 278 -8.51 -2.68 1.46
CA LEU A 278 -7.09 -2.35 1.45
C LEU A 278 -6.41 -2.76 2.75
N PHE A 279 -5.30 -3.46 2.62
CA PHE A 279 -4.29 -3.63 3.65
C PHE A 279 -3.17 -2.65 3.34
N SER A 280 -3.17 -1.49 3.98
CA SER A 280 -2.11 -0.49 3.86
C SER A 280 -1.01 -0.85 4.85
N ALA A 281 0.12 -1.34 4.37
CA ALA A 281 1.32 -1.44 5.19
C ALA A 281 1.68 -0.05 5.73
N GLU A 282 1.65 0.10 7.05
CA GLU A 282 2.16 1.28 7.73
C GLU A 282 3.28 0.82 8.64
N TYR A 283 4.53 0.95 8.17
CA TYR A 283 5.71 0.44 8.86
C TYR A 283 6.51 1.60 9.44
N GLU A 284 6.26 1.89 10.71
CA GLU A 284 6.71 3.07 11.44
C GLU A 284 8.06 2.88 12.14
N TYR A 285 8.97 2.14 11.50
CA TYR A 285 10.31 1.87 12.00
C TYR A 285 11.32 1.84 10.85
N ASN A 286 12.61 1.99 11.17
CA ASN A 286 13.70 2.01 10.19
C ASN A 286 13.45 2.97 9.00
N TRP A 287 12.98 4.19 9.30
CA TRP A 287 12.41 5.15 8.34
C TRP A 287 13.23 5.44 7.07
N GLU A 288 14.56 5.40 7.16
CA GLU A 288 15.46 5.68 6.04
C GLU A 288 15.68 4.46 5.13
N ASN A 289 15.41 3.24 5.63
CA ASN A 289 15.72 2.00 4.93
C ASN A 289 14.74 0.85 5.24
N ASN A 290 13.43 1.13 5.29
CA ASN A 290 12.39 0.15 5.61
C ASN A 290 11.84 -0.63 4.40
N VAL A 291 12.37 -0.42 3.18
CA VAL A 291 12.00 -1.23 2.00
C VAL A 291 12.22 -2.73 2.22
N PRO A 292 13.36 -3.20 2.77
CA PRO A 292 13.56 -4.62 3.07
C PRO A 292 12.53 -5.14 4.09
N ASP A 293 12.17 -4.32 5.08
CA ASP A 293 11.25 -4.71 6.14
C ASP A 293 9.81 -4.88 5.64
N VAL A 294 9.35 -3.94 4.80
CA VAL A 294 8.05 -4.01 4.14
C VAL A 294 8.01 -5.18 3.16
N THR A 295 9.11 -5.44 2.45
CA THR A 295 9.22 -6.58 1.52
C THR A 295 9.08 -7.91 2.25
N ALA A 296 9.81 -8.10 3.36
CA ALA A 296 9.70 -9.31 4.18
C ALA A 296 8.28 -9.50 4.75
N SER A 297 7.67 -8.40 5.20
CA SER A 297 6.30 -8.39 5.71
C SER A 297 5.26 -8.78 4.64
N ALA A 298 5.39 -8.25 3.43
CA ALA A 298 4.53 -8.61 2.29
C ALA A 298 4.69 -10.07 1.86
N GLN A 299 5.92 -10.61 1.92
CA GLN A 299 6.18 -12.03 1.69
C GLN A 299 5.47 -12.90 2.73
N TYR A 300 5.65 -12.60 4.01
CA TYR A 300 4.95 -13.31 5.09
C TYR A 300 3.42 -13.25 4.93
N PHE A 301 2.87 -12.07 4.62
CA PHE A 301 1.43 -11.91 4.38
C PHE A 301 0.93 -12.90 3.33
N ARG A 302 1.62 -13.00 2.19
CA ARG A 302 1.22 -13.90 1.09
C ARG A 302 1.34 -15.37 1.48
N GLU A 303 2.37 -15.73 2.23
CA GLU A 303 2.50 -17.08 2.80
C GLU A 303 1.35 -17.41 3.75
N ALA A 304 1.01 -16.48 4.65
CA ALA A 304 -0.10 -16.64 5.59
C ALA A 304 -1.45 -16.73 4.86
N VAL A 305 -1.68 -15.90 3.83
CA VAL A 305 -2.86 -15.99 2.97
C VAL A 305 -2.97 -17.35 2.30
N ASN A 306 -1.87 -17.90 1.76
CA ASN A 306 -1.89 -19.22 1.14
C ASN A 306 -2.24 -20.35 2.11
N LYS A 307 -1.88 -20.23 3.39
CA LYS A 307 -2.24 -21.23 4.43
C LYS A 307 -3.74 -21.22 4.74
N ILE A 308 -4.40 -20.08 4.59
CA ILE A 308 -5.82 -19.92 4.90
C ILE A 308 -6.70 -19.94 3.67
N LYS A 309 -6.19 -20.15 2.45
CA LYS A 309 -6.98 -20.17 1.21
C LYS A 309 -7.98 -21.31 1.17
#